data_AF-A0A6V7JZ74-F1
#
_entry.id   AF-A0A6V7JZ74-F1
#
_cell.length_a   1.000
_cell.length_b   1.000
_cell.length_c   1.000
_cell.angle_alpha   90.00
_cell.angle_beta   90.00
_cell.angle_gamma   90.00
#
_symmetry.space_group_name_H-M   'P 1'
#
loop_
_entity.id
_entity.type
_entity.pdbx_description
1 polymer ?
#
loop_
_entity_poly.entity_id
_entity_poly.type
_entity_poly.pdbx_seq_one_letter_code
_entity_poly.pdbx_strand_id
1 'polypeptide(L)'
;VIYSATILICFQPLQIESLNHILGLNRTVPMFFMELDYPGIDIVKYRYLLILISTIAISMIITATVVYDLMFFLYTQHLCGLFAALG
;
A
#
# COMPACT_ATOMS: atom_id res chain seq x y z
N VAL A 1 10.44 1.98 8.96
CA VAL A 1 9.29 2.91 9.13
C VAL A 1 8.37 2.89 7.91
N ILE A 2 8.88 3.14 6.69
CA ILE A 2 8.04 3.19 5.48
C ILE A 2 7.35 1.84 5.23
N TYR A 3 8.11 0.75 5.11
CA TYR A 3 7.54 -0.60 4.90
C TYR A 3 6.63 -1.08 6.03
N SER A 4 6.96 -0.77 7.29
CA SER A 4 6.11 -1.12 8.43
C SER A 4 4.78 -0.35 8.44
N ALA A 5 4.78 0.92 7.98
CA ALA A 5 3.56 1.70 7.81
C ALA A 5 2.70 1.18 6.66
N THR A 6 3.32 0.73 5.56
CA THR A 6 2.64 0.10 4.43
C THR A 6 1.84 -1.13 4.87
N ILE A 7 2.46 -1.99 5.68
CA ILE A 7 1.82 -3.20 6.20
C ILE A 7 0.61 -2.83 7.08
N LEU A 8 0.76 -1.81 7.93
CA LEU A 8 -0.33 -1.35 8.81
C LEU A 8 -1.54 -0.84 8.00
N ILE A 9 -1.27 -0.04 6.96
CA ILE A 9 -2.31 0.51 6.06
C ILE A 9 -3.00 -0.60 5.27
N CYS A 10 -2.25 -1.57 4.74
CA CYS A 10 -2.83 -2.70 4.01
C CYS A 10 -3.66 -3.62 4.92
N PHE A 11 -3.33 -3.72 6.21
CA PHE A 11 -4.09 -4.50 7.19
C PHE A 11 -5.37 -3.81 7.67
N GLN A 12 -5.51 -2.51 7.45
CA GLN A 12 -6.65 -1.71 7.92
C GLN A 12 -8.04 -2.26 7.53
N PRO A 13 -8.33 -2.70 6.28
CA PRO A 13 -9.62 -3.32 5.96
C PRO A 13 -9.85 -4.64 6.71
N LEU A 14 -8.78 -5.39 6.98
CA LEU A 14 -8.81 -6.67 7.69
C LEU A 14 -9.05 -6.48 9.20
N GLN A 15 -8.50 -5.40 9.76
CA GLN A 15 -8.73 -5.02 11.16
C GLN A 15 -10.20 -4.68 11.41
N ILE A 16 -10.83 -3.93 10.51
CA ILE A 16 -12.25 -3.56 10.62
C ILE A 16 -13.15 -4.81 10.59
N GLU A 17 -12.88 -5.76 9.69
CA GLU A 17 -13.57 -7.06 9.64
C GLU A 17 -13.43 -7.84 10.96
N SER A 18 -12.20 -7.98 11.47
CA SER A 18 -11.94 -8.71 12.71
C SER A 18 -12.64 -8.06 13.91
N LEU A 19 -12.65 -6.73 13.95
CA LEU A 19 -13.29 -5.96 15.01
C LEU A 19 -14.82 -6.11 14.95
N ASN A 20 -15.42 -6.06 13.75
CA ASN A 20 -16.85 -6.28 13.53
C ASN A 20 -17.29 -7.69 13.95
N HIS A 21 -16.46 -8.71 13.67
CA HIS A 21 -16.73 -10.08 14.10
C HIS A 21 -16.72 -10.22 15.63
N ILE A 22 -15.74 -9.60 16.31
CA ILE A 22 -15.63 -9.61 17.79
C ILE A 22 -16.80 -8.86 18.44
N LEU A 23 -17.21 -7.72 17.87
CA LEU A 23 -18.29 -6.89 18.38
C LEU A 23 -19.70 -7.41 18.05
N GLY A 24 -19.82 -8.44 17.20
CA GLY A 24 -21.12 -8.98 16.77
C GLY A 24 -21.97 -8.02 15.94
N LEU A 25 -21.37 -6.94 15.42
CA LEU A 25 -22.02 -5.90 14.62
C LEU A 25 -22.22 -6.39 13.17
N ASN A 26 -23.03 -7.42 12.99
CA ASN A 26 -23.03 -8.21 11.75
C ASN A 26 -23.97 -7.70 10.64
N ARG A 27 -24.63 -6.53 10.80
CA ARG A 27 -25.66 -6.08 9.82
C ARG A 27 -25.72 -4.60 9.46
N THR A 28 -25.16 -3.70 10.25
CA THR A 28 -25.41 -2.25 10.05
C THR A 28 -24.21 -1.46 9.56
N VAL A 29 -22.99 -2.00 9.64
CA VAL A 29 -21.78 -1.28 9.24
C VAL A 29 -21.44 -1.62 7.79
N PRO A 30 -21.40 -0.63 6.88
CA PRO A 30 -20.96 -0.87 5.51
C PRO A 30 -19.52 -1.35 5.52
N MET A 31 -19.29 -2.51 4.90
CA MET A 31 -18.01 -3.22 4.91
C MET A 31 -16.92 -2.49 4.09
N PHE A 32 -17.35 -1.58 3.21
CA PHE A 32 -16.50 -0.60 2.55
C PHE A 32 -16.95 0.81 2.94
N PHE A 33 -16.00 1.68 3.26
CA PHE A 33 -16.28 3.10 3.56
C PHE A 33 -16.78 3.89 2.34
N MET A 34 -16.60 3.33 1.14
CA MET A 34 -16.99 3.90 -0.14
C MET A 34 -17.79 2.84 -0.91
N GLU A 35 -18.96 3.19 -1.44
CA GLU A 35 -19.70 2.33 -2.37
C GLU A 35 -18.89 2.19 -3.67
N LEU A 36 -18.08 1.14 -3.75
CA LEU A 36 -17.29 0.81 -4.93
C LEU A 36 -18.16 0.03 -5.90
N ASP A 37 -18.89 0.72 -6.77
CA ASP A 37 -19.57 0.07 -7.89
C ASP A 37 -18.57 -0.13 -9.04
N TYR A 38 -17.98 -1.33 -9.12
CA TYR A 38 -17.16 -1.71 -10.25
C TYR A 38 -18.06 -2.36 -11.33
N PRO A 39 -18.34 -1.67 -12.45
CA PRO A 39 -19.22 -2.21 -13.47
C PRO A 39 -18.65 -3.52 -14.02
N GLY A 40 -19.40 -4.61 -13.84
CA GLY A 40 -19.03 -5.95 -14.32
C GLY A 40 -18.20 -6.81 -13.36
N ILE A 41 -17.93 -6.35 -12.13
CA ILE A 41 -17.19 -7.12 -11.12
C ILE A 41 -18.06 -7.35 -9.88
N ASP A 42 -18.34 -8.61 -9.56
CA ASP A 42 -18.98 -8.98 -8.29
C ASP A 42 -18.03 -8.74 -7.10
N ILE A 43 -18.16 -7.57 -6.46
CA ILE A 43 -17.30 -7.12 -5.36
C ILE A 43 -17.35 -8.11 -4.18
N VAL A 44 -18.52 -8.74 -3.96
CA VAL A 44 -18.74 -9.71 -2.89
C VAL A 44 -17.93 -11.00 -3.12
N LYS A 45 -17.79 -11.44 -4.38
CA LYS A 45 -17.09 -12.67 -4.74
C LYS A 45 -15.57 -12.49 -4.78
N TYR A 46 -15.10 -11.34 -5.25
CA TYR A 46 -13.67 -11.08 -5.47
C TYR A 46 -13.00 -10.24 -4.36
N ARG A 47 -13.68 -10.03 -3.23
CA ARG A 47 -13.21 -9.18 -2.12
C ARG A 47 -11.77 -9.47 -1.68
N TYR A 48 -11.43 -10.72 -1.39
CA TYR A 48 -10.09 -11.10 -0.95
C TYR A 48 -9.03 -10.89 -2.05
N LEU A 49 -9.40 -11.13 -3.30
CA LEU A 49 -8.51 -10.93 -4.45
C LEU A 49 -8.23 -9.43 -4.68
N LEU A 50 -9.26 -8.58 -4.55
CA LEU A 50 -9.15 -7.12 -4.61
C LEU A 50 -8.26 -6.54 -3.50
N ILE A 51 -8.36 -7.08 -2.28
CA ILE A 51 -7.47 -6.67 -1.17
C ILE A 51 -6.03 -7.13 -1.43
N LEU A 52 -5.84 -8.33 -1.97
CA LEU A 52 -4.51 -8.86 -2.26
C LEU A 52 -3.82 -8.08 -3.38
N ILE A 53 -4.53 -7.81 -4.48
CA ILE A 53 -3.96 -7.07 -5.62
C ILE A 53 -3.64 -5.61 -5.25
N SER A 54 -4.50 -4.98 -4.44
CA SER A 54 -4.24 -3.63 -3.94
C SER A 54 -3.04 -3.60 -2.98
N THR A 55 -2.89 -4.60 -2.12
CA THR A 55 -1.70 -4.74 -1.24
C THR A 55 -0.41 -4.86 -2.06
N ILE A 56 -0.41 -5.70 -3.10
CA ILE A 56 0.75 -5.85 -3.99
C ILE A 56 1.05 -4.53 -4.72
N ALA A 57 0.03 -3.88 -5.28
CA ALA A 57 0.19 -2.62 -5.99
C ALA A 57 0.79 -1.52 -5.10
N ILE A 58 0.28 -1.37 -3.87
CA ILE A 58 0.80 -0.40 -2.90
C ILE A 58 2.26 -0.71 -2.55
N SER A 59 2.59 -1.99 -2.34
CA SER A 59 3.97 -2.39 -2.04
C SER A 59 4.93 -2.04 -3.19
N MET A 60 4.52 -2.27 -4.44
CA MET A 60 5.30 -1.92 -5.63
C MET A 60 5.54 -0.42 -5.74
N ILE A 61 4.49 0.39 -5.55
CA ILE A 61 4.60 1.85 -5.62
C ILE A 61 5.62 2.37 -4.59
N ILE A 62 5.55 1.87 -3.36
CA ILE A 62 6.45 2.30 -2.28
C ILE A 62 7.88 1.86 -2.55
N THR A 63 8.11 0.63 -3.01
CA THR A 63 9.44 0.19 -3.42
C THR A 63 10.02 1.06 -4.53
N ALA A 64 9.19 1.44 -5.53
CA ALA A 64 9.62 2.31 -6.60
C ALA A 64 10.01 3.69 -6.08
N THR A 65 9.20 4.31 -5.21
CA THR A 65 9.53 5.61 -4.59
C THR A 65 10.86 5.56 -3.83
N VAL A 66 11.08 4.52 -3.01
CA VAL A 66 12.34 4.36 -2.27
C VAL A 66 13.54 4.20 -3.22
N VAL A 67 13.37 3.47 -4.32
CA VAL A 67 14.42 3.32 -5.34
C VAL A 67 14.73 4.66 -6.01
N TYR A 68 13.71 5.45 -6.35
CA TYR A 68 13.92 6.77 -6.95
C TYR A 68 14.70 7.71 -6.02
N ASP A 69 14.36 7.74 -4.73
CA ASP A 69 15.09 8.55 -3.75
C ASP A 69 16.54 8.10 -3.62
N LEU A 70 16.80 6.78 -3.53
CA LEU A 70 18.15 6.22 -3.47
C LEU A 70 18.97 6.56 -4.71
N MET A 71 18.37 6.44 -5.90
CA MET A 71 19.04 6.77 -7.16
C MET A 71 19.43 8.25 -7.21
N PHE A 72 18.57 9.15 -6.73
CA PHE A 72 18.90 10.56 -6.63
C PHE A 72 20.14 10.80 -5.76
N PHE A 73 20.19 10.21 -4.56
CA PHE A 73 21.36 10.31 -3.67
C PHE A 73 22.64 9.74 -4.31
N LEU A 74 22.55 8.58 -4.95
CA LEU A 74 23.68 7.93 -5.60
C LEU A 74 24.26 8.79 -6.72
N TYR A 75 23.40 9.40 -7.56
CA TYR A 75 23.85 10.30 -8.62
C TYR A 75 24.54 11.54 -8.06
N THR A 76 23.96 12.16 -7.02
CA THR A 76 24.60 13.31 -6.37
C THR A 76 25.97 12.95 -5.79
N GLN A 77 26.08 11.81 -5.11
CA GLN A 77 27.35 11.36 -4.52
C GLN A 77 28.39 11.02 -5.58
N HIS A 78 27.98 10.39 -6.69
CA HIS A 78 28.88 10.09 -7.80
C HIS A 78 29.42 11.37 -8.45
N LEU A 79 28.58 12.38 -8.66
CA LEU A 79 29.01 13.69 -9.18
C LEU A 79 29.98 14.38 -8.23
N CYS A 80 29.70 14.37 -6.92
CA CYS A 80 30.60 14.93 -5.92
C CYS A 80 31.96 14.20 -5.91
N GLY A 81 31.97 12.87 -6.00
CA GLY A 81 33.19 12.07 -6.08
C GLY A 81 34.00 12.36 -7.35
N LEU A 82 33.32 12.53 -8.50
CA LEU A 82 33.98 12.91 -9.75
C LEU A 82 34.64 14.29 -9.64
N PHE A 83 33.97 15.28 -9.06
CA PHE A 83 34.54 16.60 -8.83
C PHE A 83 35.71 16.57 -7.84
N ALA A 84 35.62 15.78 -6.78
CA ALA A 84 36.72 15.61 -5.84
C ALA A 84 37.95 14.94 -6.46
N ALA A 85 37.76 14.04 -7.43
CA ALA A 85 38.86 13.36 -8.13
C ALA A 85 39.51 14.21 -9.23
N LEU A 86 38.75 15.15 -9.83
CA LEU A 86 39.23 16.06 -10.88
C LEU A 86 39.81 17.37 -10.32
N GLY A 87 39.61 17.65 -9.03
CA GLY A 87 40.11 18.84 -8.31
C GLY A 87 41.59 18.77 -7.96
#